data_AF-A0A4R7C6S3-F1
#
_entry.id   AF-A0A4R7C6S3-F1
#
_cell.length_a   1.000
_cell.length_b   1.000
_cell.length_c   1.000
_cell.angle_alpha   90.00
_cell.angle_beta   90.00
_cell.angle_gamma   90.00
#
_symmetry.space_group_name_H-M   'P 1'
#
loop_
_entity.id
_entity.type
_entity.pdbx_description
1 polymer ?
#
loop_
_entity_poly.entity_id
_entity_poly.type
_entity_poly.pdbx_seq_one_letter_code
_entity_poly.pdbx_strand_id
1 'polypeptide(L)'
;MAQMPPLPQQPDTGLTATELMPFRSKKISLRKSRALIPLIAVALTCVLLFVLKFQIKDKGDVVAYMNVLAAFMLFAMFATVYFYSGERKNMLWYLVPASIVMWQLDTRAILGGFIYVFRTILPGDMKGEGFIPNFIGMFFGAGLMEELMKGIPILLALLLAYWLRRSGKPGNFLTRNLALQGPLDGLLMGVAAGAGFIAFETMAQYVPMEAAKARGNEALGLLHALLLMLPRVLNGLVGHMAYAGIFGYFIGLAVTHRRSLWTLLAIGWVLPSVLHAFWNSSYHLMGTWGFYASAGLTLFFFLACLLKAKQLEVSRLGGPIGGGSILAASPAPGTAPLAPAGVVPPPAPGVAGVFTGIATAAEKLAGVTARTTVPNPGAVPADAAGAVPAAAPMPASGLSIGNGAARYALAPDQSIDFSALFGSAGVPPGCAGVIAQAADGGLDIRNTGTASWAFTTPDGATTSVQPGASLRPVAGSKLLLGSATIEISAY
;
A
#
# COMPACT_ATOMS: atom_id res chain seq x y z
N MET A 1 41.86 9.04 2.22
CA MET A 1 40.64 9.15 3.05
C MET A 1 39.86 10.36 2.55
N ALA A 2 38.65 10.17 2.02
CA ALA A 2 37.84 11.28 1.56
C ALA A 2 37.45 12.15 2.76
N GLN A 3 37.79 13.44 2.74
CA GLN A 3 37.40 14.41 3.76
C GLN A 3 35.87 14.45 3.81
N MET A 4 35.29 14.13 4.97
CA MET A 4 33.87 14.35 5.18
C MET A 4 33.60 15.85 4.99
N PRO A 5 32.52 16.22 4.28
CA PRO A 5 32.14 17.62 4.16
C PRO A 5 31.96 18.21 5.56
N PRO A 6 32.41 19.46 5.80
CA PRO A 6 32.29 20.08 7.09
C PRO A 6 30.82 20.10 7.49
N LEU A 7 30.53 19.60 8.70
CA LEU A 7 29.21 19.73 9.30
C LEU A 7 28.83 21.23 9.25
N PRO A 8 27.61 21.58 8.83
CA PRO A 8 27.14 22.95 8.88
C PRO A 8 27.39 23.48 10.29
N GLN A 9 28.29 24.46 10.43
CA GLN A 9 28.53 25.09 11.73
C GLN A 9 27.23 25.82 12.09
N GLN A 10 26.50 25.31 13.08
CA GLN A 10 25.46 26.09 13.71
C GLN A 10 26.15 27.33 14.31
N PRO A 11 25.66 28.55 14.05
CA PRO A 11 26.19 29.73 14.71
C PRO A 11 26.15 29.49 16.23
N ASP A 12 27.17 29.99 16.95
CA ASP A 12 27.33 29.95 18.42
C ASP A 12 26.22 30.72 19.19
N THR A 13 25.00 30.69 18.69
CA THR A 13 23.81 31.10 19.42
C THR A 13 23.48 29.96 20.38
N GLY A 14 23.78 30.15 21.67
CA GLY A 14 23.43 29.19 22.72
C GLY A 14 21.96 28.74 22.66
N LEU A 15 21.65 27.61 23.32
CA LEU A 15 20.31 27.03 23.35
C LEU A 15 19.24 28.10 23.61
N THR A 16 18.30 28.24 22.68
CA THR A 16 17.20 29.19 22.82
C THR A 16 16.31 28.80 24.00
N ALA A 17 15.66 29.77 24.64
CA ALA A 17 14.72 29.51 25.74
C ALA A 17 13.59 28.54 25.34
N THR A 18 13.26 28.46 24.05
CA THR A 18 12.30 27.49 23.50
C THR A 18 12.88 26.09 23.30
N GLU A 19 14.18 25.94 23.12
CA GLU A 19 14.86 24.64 23.11
C GLU A 19 15.05 24.11 24.53
N LEU A 20 15.36 24.98 25.49
CA LEU A 20 15.42 24.62 26.92
C LEU A 20 14.03 24.34 27.52
N MET A 21 13.00 25.05 27.07
CA MET A 21 11.61 24.89 27.52
C MET A 21 10.66 24.76 26.33
N PRO A 22 10.55 23.57 25.71
CA PRO A 22 9.74 23.35 24.50
C PRO A 22 8.29 23.81 24.61
N PHE A 23 7.69 23.72 25.80
CA PHE A 23 6.32 24.16 26.08
C PHE A 23 6.12 25.69 26.01
N ARG A 24 7.20 26.49 25.99
CA ARG A 24 7.13 27.95 25.74
C ARG A 24 7.09 28.28 24.25
N SER A 25 7.35 27.32 23.37
CA SER A 25 7.33 27.53 21.93
C SER A 25 5.91 27.72 21.41
N LYS A 26 5.61 28.92 20.90
CA LYS A 26 4.35 29.20 20.19
C LYS A 26 4.22 28.46 18.85
N LYS A 27 5.31 27.83 18.38
CA LYS A 27 5.34 27.07 17.11
C LYS A 27 4.88 25.62 17.28
N ILE A 28 4.85 25.08 18.51
CA ILE A 28 4.42 23.71 18.79
C ILE A 28 2.91 23.70 19.04
N SER A 29 2.17 22.89 18.28
CA SER A 29 0.74 22.66 18.50
C SER A 29 0.49 21.20 18.83
N LEU A 30 0.27 20.90 20.11
CA LEU A 30 -0.04 19.53 20.58
C LEU A 30 -1.31 18.98 19.91
N ARG A 31 -2.31 19.84 19.69
CA ARG A 31 -3.58 19.48 19.02
C ARG A 31 -3.39 18.99 17.58
N LYS A 32 -2.29 19.40 16.91
CA LYS A 32 -1.93 18.95 15.56
C LYS A 32 -1.03 17.72 15.57
N SER A 33 -0.56 17.27 16.74
CA SER A 33 0.29 16.09 16.84
C SER A 33 -0.53 14.83 16.55
N ARG A 34 -0.06 14.05 15.56
CA ARG A 34 -0.62 12.74 15.24
C ARG A 34 -0.46 11.74 16.39
N ALA A 35 0.53 11.95 17.26
CA ALA A 35 0.79 11.12 18.44
C ALA A 35 -0.10 11.48 19.65
N LEU A 36 -0.89 12.56 19.60
CA LEU A 36 -1.67 12.97 20.77
C LEU A 36 -2.72 11.92 21.16
N ILE A 37 -3.54 11.46 20.20
CA ILE A 37 -4.59 10.47 20.44
C ILE A 37 -4.06 9.16 21.05
N PRO A 38 -3.03 8.49 20.48
CA PRO A 38 -2.53 7.25 21.06
C PRO A 38 -1.90 7.46 22.44
N LEU A 39 -1.22 8.59 22.68
CA LEU A 39 -0.64 8.87 24.01
C LEU A 39 -1.71 9.13 25.07
N ILE A 40 -2.80 9.83 24.72
CA ILE A 40 -3.95 9.98 25.61
C ILE A 40 -4.59 8.61 25.89
N ALA A 41 -4.77 7.78 24.87
CA ALA A 41 -5.32 6.43 25.03
C ALA A 41 -4.45 5.57 25.96
N VAL A 42 -3.11 5.62 25.81
CA VAL A 42 -2.17 4.95 26.73
C VAL A 42 -2.36 5.44 28.16
N ALA A 43 -2.34 6.75 28.39
CA ALA A 43 -2.46 7.33 29.73
C ALA A 43 -3.80 6.94 30.41
N LEU A 44 -4.92 7.11 29.69
CA LEU A 44 -6.25 6.77 30.20
C LEU A 44 -6.41 5.28 30.46
N THR A 45 -5.90 4.42 29.57
CA THR A 45 -5.97 2.96 29.74
C THR A 45 -5.13 2.52 30.93
N CYS A 46 -3.91 3.03 31.09
CA CYS A 46 -3.07 2.69 32.24
C CYS A 46 -3.77 3.03 33.56
N VAL A 47 -4.34 4.23 33.67
CA VAL A 47 -5.10 4.64 34.86
C VAL A 47 -6.31 3.72 35.07
N LEU A 48 -7.08 3.43 34.02
CA LEU A 48 -8.23 2.53 34.09
C LEU A 48 -7.84 1.13 34.56
N LEU A 49 -6.75 0.57 34.05
CA LEU A 49 -6.25 -0.75 34.47
C LEU A 49 -5.82 -0.76 35.94
N PHE A 50 -5.18 0.31 36.44
CA PHE A 50 -4.88 0.43 37.88
C PHE A 50 -6.17 0.48 38.71
N VAL A 51 -7.15 1.29 38.30
CA VAL A 51 -8.45 1.41 38.99
C VAL A 51 -9.15 0.06 39.03
N LEU A 52 -9.29 -0.62 37.88
CA LEU A 52 -9.91 -1.94 37.80
C LEU A 52 -9.17 -2.96 38.66
N LYS A 53 -7.83 -2.97 38.63
CA LYS A 53 -7.01 -3.85 39.46
C LYS A 53 -7.26 -3.66 40.96
N PHE A 54 -7.48 -2.43 41.43
CA PHE A 54 -7.80 -2.18 42.85
C PHE A 54 -9.25 -2.47 43.20
N GLN A 55 -10.13 -2.65 42.20
CA GLN A 55 -11.56 -2.88 42.38
C GLN A 55 -11.99 -4.33 42.15
N ILE A 56 -11.06 -5.24 41.83
CA ILE A 56 -11.38 -6.67 41.60
C ILE A 56 -12.00 -7.28 42.86
N LYS A 57 -13.26 -7.71 42.75
CA LYS A 57 -14.01 -8.44 43.77
C LYS A 57 -14.47 -9.80 43.27
N ASP A 58 -14.77 -9.90 41.98
CA ASP A 58 -15.29 -11.12 41.37
C ASP A 58 -14.68 -11.39 39.99
N LYS A 59 -15.14 -12.50 39.39
CA LYS A 59 -14.76 -12.94 38.05
C LYS A 59 -15.11 -11.90 36.96
N GLY A 60 -16.23 -11.20 37.11
CA GLY A 60 -16.67 -10.18 36.17
C GLY A 60 -15.67 -9.04 36.09
N ASP A 61 -15.11 -8.61 37.22
CA ASP A 61 -14.07 -7.57 37.26
C ASP A 61 -12.78 -8.01 36.55
N VAL A 62 -12.37 -9.27 36.71
CA VAL A 62 -11.20 -9.82 36.01
C VAL A 62 -11.44 -9.85 34.50
N VAL A 63 -12.63 -10.26 34.06
CA VAL A 63 -13.00 -10.25 32.64
C VAL A 63 -13.05 -8.81 32.09
N ALA A 64 -13.56 -7.85 32.86
CA ALA A 64 -13.54 -6.43 32.49
C ALA A 64 -12.11 -5.91 32.34
N TYR A 65 -11.21 -6.26 33.25
CA TYR A 65 -9.78 -5.96 33.16
C TYR A 65 -9.17 -6.56 31.87
N MET A 66 -9.44 -7.83 31.58
CA MET A 66 -8.96 -8.51 30.37
C MET A 66 -9.49 -7.84 29.10
N ASN A 67 -10.76 -7.45 29.07
CA ASN A 67 -11.37 -6.75 27.94
C ASN A 67 -10.69 -5.41 27.66
N VAL A 68 -10.44 -4.60 28.70
CA VAL A 68 -9.75 -3.32 28.56
C VAL A 68 -8.31 -3.53 28.08
N LEU A 69 -7.60 -4.52 28.63
CA LEU A 69 -6.24 -4.84 28.23
C LEU A 69 -6.17 -5.30 26.77
N ALA A 70 -7.05 -6.23 26.36
CA ALA A 70 -7.13 -6.72 24.99
C ALA A 70 -7.47 -5.60 23.99
N ALA A 71 -8.45 -4.75 24.31
CA ALA A 71 -8.84 -3.62 23.49
C ALA A 71 -7.68 -2.63 23.30
N PHE A 72 -6.94 -2.35 24.36
CA PHE A 72 -5.76 -1.49 24.29
C PHE A 72 -4.62 -2.10 23.46
N MET A 73 -4.34 -3.39 23.63
CA MET A 73 -3.32 -4.08 22.83
C MET A 73 -3.67 -4.04 21.33
N LEU A 74 -4.92 -4.30 20.97
CA LEU A 74 -5.41 -4.19 19.59
C LEU A 74 -5.31 -2.76 19.05
N PHE A 75 -5.70 -1.78 19.86
CA PHE A 75 -5.52 -0.37 19.53
C PHE A 75 -4.04 -0.03 19.29
N ALA A 76 -3.13 -0.47 20.16
CA ALA A 76 -1.70 -0.21 20.04
C ALA A 76 -1.08 -0.87 18.80
N MET A 77 -1.48 -2.10 18.48
CA MET A 77 -1.05 -2.78 17.26
C MET A 77 -1.58 -2.06 16.00
N PHE A 78 -2.87 -1.70 15.99
CA PHE A 78 -3.44 -0.93 14.90
C PHE A 78 -2.76 0.44 14.74
N ALA A 79 -2.56 1.16 15.84
CA ALA A 79 -1.90 2.47 15.87
C ALA A 79 -0.47 2.37 15.32
N THR A 80 0.28 1.32 15.68
CA THR A 80 1.62 1.06 15.13
C THR A 80 1.59 0.95 13.60
N VAL A 81 0.68 0.13 13.05
CA VAL A 81 0.53 -0.01 11.59
C VAL A 81 0.09 1.32 10.96
N TYR A 82 -0.87 2.02 11.57
CA TYR A 82 -1.37 3.31 11.10
C TYR A 82 -0.27 4.38 11.06
N PHE A 83 0.55 4.52 12.09
CA PHE A 83 1.67 5.49 12.07
C PHE A 83 2.76 5.08 11.09
N TYR A 84 3.11 3.81 11.06
CA TYR A 84 4.09 3.30 10.10
C TYR A 84 3.64 3.49 8.64
N SER A 85 2.33 3.39 8.38
CA SER A 85 1.75 3.58 7.05
C SER A 85 1.90 5.01 6.51
N GLY A 86 1.94 6.01 7.40
CA GLY A 86 1.95 7.42 7.02
C GLY A 86 0.57 7.99 6.65
N GLU A 87 -0.51 7.19 6.75
CA GLU A 87 -1.89 7.57 6.41
C GLU A 87 -2.31 8.91 7.04
N ARG A 88 -3.03 9.75 6.30
CA ARG A 88 -3.42 11.10 6.75
C ARG A 88 -4.87 11.18 7.21
N LYS A 89 -5.69 10.21 6.83
CA LYS A 89 -7.08 10.09 7.25
C LYS A 89 -7.20 9.92 8.76
N ASN A 90 -8.13 10.61 9.39
CA ASN A 90 -8.31 10.52 10.85
C ASN A 90 -8.52 9.06 11.30
N MET A 91 -7.68 8.62 12.24
CA MET A 91 -7.65 7.25 12.75
C MET A 91 -9.01 6.76 13.29
N LEU A 92 -9.86 7.66 13.80
CA LEU A 92 -11.17 7.31 14.35
C LEU A 92 -12.12 6.70 13.31
N TRP A 93 -11.93 6.98 12.02
CA TRP A 93 -12.75 6.39 10.96
C TRP A 93 -12.58 4.87 10.85
N TYR A 94 -11.45 4.34 11.30
CA TYR A 94 -11.18 2.91 11.31
C TYR A 94 -11.90 2.16 12.44
N LEU A 95 -12.56 2.87 13.36
CA LEU A 95 -13.50 2.23 14.30
C LEU A 95 -14.72 1.67 13.57
N VAL A 96 -15.14 2.29 12.45
CA VAL A 96 -16.32 1.86 11.68
C VAL A 96 -16.18 0.44 11.13
N PRO A 97 -15.12 0.06 10.38
CA PRO A 97 -14.97 -1.32 9.92
C PRO A 97 -14.88 -2.33 11.07
N ALA A 98 -14.20 -1.98 12.19
CA ALA A 98 -14.16 -2.83 13.38
C ALA A 98 -15.56 -3.06 13.96
N SER A 99 -16.34 -2.00 14.16
CA SER A 99 -17.71 -2.08 14.70
C SER A 99 -18.65 -2.87 13.80
N ILE A 100 -18.55 -2.72 12.47
CA ILE A 100 -19.36 -3.51 11.52
C ILE A 100 -19.07 -5.00 11.67
N VAL A 101 -17.80 -5.41 11.82
CA VAL A 101 -17.45 -6.82 12.04
C VAL A 101 -17.97 -7.33 13.38
N MET A 102 -17.80 -6.57 14.46
CA MET A 102 -18.33 -6.96 15.77
C MET A 102 -19.85 -7.13 15.73
N TRP A 103 -20.56 -6.21 15.06
CA TRP A 103 -22.01 -6.31 14.87
C TRP A 103 -22.42 -7.54 14.04
N GLN A 104 -21.68 -7.87 12.97
CA GLN A 104 -21.93 -9.08 12.18
C GLN A 104 -21.79 -10.36 13.01
N LEU A 105 -20.79 -10.42 13.90
CA LEU A 105 -20.53 -11.57 14.76
C LEU A 105 -21.55 -11.71 15.89
N ASP A 106 -22.02 -10.59 16.44
CA ASP A 106 -23.05 -10.58 17.49
C ASP A 106 -24.45 -10.90 16.94
N THR A 107 -24.71 -10.54 15.67
CA THR A 107 -26.00 -10.75 15.03
C THR A 107 -26.18 -12.20 14.60
N ARG A 108 -26.89 -12.99 15.43
CA ARG A 108 -27.15 -14.43 15.22
C ARG A 108 -27.62 -14.79 13.80
N ALA A 109 -28.51 -14.00 13.21
CA ALA A 109 -29.03 -14.26 11.86
C ALA A 109 -27.95 -14.13 10.78
N ILE A 110 -27.06 -13.14 10.92
CA ILE A 110 -25.97 -12.90 9.97
C ILE A 110 -24.93 -14.01 10.11
N LEU A 111 -24.39 -14.19 11.32
CA LEU A 111 -23.38 -15.22 11.58
C LEU A 111 -23.92 -16.63 11.24
N GLY A 112 -25.17 -16.93 11.60
CA GLY A 112 -25.81 -18.21 11.27
C GLY A 112 -25.95 -18.43 9.77
N GLY A 113 -26.27 -17.39 8.99
CA GLY A 113 -26.29 -17.46 7.53
C GLY A 113 -24.92 -17.78 6.93
N PHE A 114 -23.86 -17.14 7.41
CA PHE A 114 -22.48 -17.46 7.01
C PHE A 114 -22.10 -18.90 7.37
N ILE A 115 -22.36 -19.33 8.60
CA ILE A 115 -22.09 -20.69 9.05
C ILE A 115 -22.81 -21.72 8.17
N TYR A 116 -24.10 -21.50 7.88
CA TYR A 116 -24.88 -22.40 7.03
C TYR A 116 -24.28 -22.53 5.63
N VAL A 117 -23.95 -21.42 4.97
CA VAL A 117 -23.37 -21.46 3.62
C VAL A 117 -22.00 -22.13 3.64
N PHE A 118 -21.10 -21.72 4.54
CA PHE A 118 -19.70 -22.13 4.46
C PHE A 118 -19.41 -23.48 5.13
N ARG A 119 -20.25 -23.93 6.07
CA ARG A 119 -20.05 -25.19 6.80
C ARG A 119 -21.07 -26.27 6.48
N THR A 120 -22.29 -25.91 6.07
CA THR A 120 -23.32 -26.91 5.70
C THR A 120 -23.39 -27.14 4.20
N ILE A 121 -23.35 -26.09 3.37
CA ILE A 121 -23.39 -26.23 1.90
C ILE A 121 -21.97 -26.51 1.36
N LEU A 122 -21.00 -25.72 1.79
CA LEU A 122 -19.59 -25.89 1.45
C LEU A 122 -18.88 -26.78 2.49
N PRO A 123 -17.73 -27.39 2.16
CA PRO A 123 -17.09 -28.39 3.00
C PRO A 123 -16.35 -27.79 4.21
N GLY A 124 -16.91 -26.77 4.86
CA GLY A 124 -16.31 -26.11 6.02
C GLY A 124 -16.46 -26.85 7.35
N ASP A 125 -17.27 -27.91 7.42
CA ASP A 125 -17.31 -28.84 8.56
C ASP A 125 -16.57 -30.16 8.28
N MET A 126 -15.76 -30.20 7.21
CA MET A 126 -14.92 -31.36 6.94
C MET A 126 -13.93 -31.56 8.09
N LYS A 127 -14.03 -32.72 8.74
CA LYS A 127 -13.13 -33.16 9.81
C LYS A 127 -12.47 -34.45 9.37
N GLY A 128 -11.19 -34.58 9.67
CA GLY A 128 -10.44 -35.80 9.38
C GLY A 128 -9.07 -35.77 10.04
N GLU A 129 -8.38 -36.89 10.02
CA GLU A 129 -7.00 -36.97 10.50
C GLU A 129 -6.04 -36.38 9.45
N GLY A 130 -5.01 -35.67 9.92
CA GLY A 130 -3.95 -35.14 9.07
C GLY A 130 -4.24 -33.78 8.42
N PHE A 131 -3.27 -33.27 7.67
CA PHE A 131 -3.27 -31.89 7.19
C PHE A 131 -4.39 -31.59 6.17
N ILE A 132 -4.61 -32.45 5.17
CA ILE A 132 -5.49 -32.13 4.03
C ILE A 132 -6.95 -31.95 4.45
N PRO A 133 -7.60 -32.87 5.19
CA PRO A 133 -8.99 -32.69 5.60
C PRO A 133 -9.18 -31.45 6.47
N ASN A 134 -8.26 -31.19 7.41
CA ASN A 134 -8.28 -30.00 8.25
C ASN A 134 -8.08 -28.72 7.43
N PHE A 135 -7.17 -28.73 6.45
CA PHE A 135 -6.93 -27.59 5.57
C PHE A 135 -8.18 -27.27 4.74
N ILE A 136 -8.84 -28.27 4.16
CA ILE A 136 -10.08 -28.06 3.39
C ILE A 136 -11.17 -27.51 4.31
N GLY A 137 -11.42 -28.16 5.45
CA GLY A 137 -12.41 -27.69 6.42
C GLY A 137 -12.16 -26.25 6.85
N MET A 138 -10.93 -25.93 7.20
CA MET A 138 -10.53 -24.59 7.64
C MET A 138 -10.48 -23.58 6.50
N PHE A 139 -10.20 -23.98 5.26
CA PHE A 139 -10.24 -23.09 4.09
C PHE A 139 -11.66 -22.60 3.80
N PHE A 140 -12.66 -23.46 3.88
CA PHE A 140 -14.05 -23.04 3.66
C PHE A 140 -14.67 -22.44 4.92
N GLY A 141 -14.60 -23.14 6.05
CA GLY A 141 -15.35 -22.83 7.26
C GLY A 141 -14.78 -21.71 8.13
N ALA A 142 -13.48 -21.39 7.97
CA ALA A 142 -12.83 -20.28 8.65
C ALA A 142 -12.26 -19.28 7.62
N GLY A 143 -11.41 -19.74 6.70
CA GLY A 143 -10.74 -18.92 5.68
C GLY A 143 -11.72 -18.11 4.81
N LEU A 144 -12.49 -18.76 3.94
CA LEU A 144 -13.39 -18.05 3.02
C LEU A 144 -14.50 -17.32 3.77
N MET A 145 -15.11 -17.99 4.76
CA MET A 145 -16.20 -17.41 5.54
C MET A 145 -15.78 -16.13 6.27
N GLU A 146 -14.76 -16.21 7.11
CA GLU A 146 -14.42 -15.11 7.99
C GLU A 146 -13.69 -13.99 7.26
N GLU A 147 -12.85 -14.29 6.27
CA GLU A 147 -12.21 -13.23 5.49
C GLU A 147 -13.25 -12.46 4.66
N LEU A 148 -14.33 -13.12 4.20
CA LEU A 148 -15.46 -12.41 3.59
C LEU A 148 -16.15 -11.48 4.58
N MET A 149 -16.46 -11.96 5.80
CA MET A 149 -17.09 -11.14 6.84
C MET A 149 -16.24 -9.91 7.22
N LYS A 150 -14.92 -10.10 7.34
CA LYS A 150 -13.96 -9.01 7.58
C LYS A 150 -13.85 -8.07 6.37
N GLY A 151 -14.03 -8.58 5.16
CA GLY A 151 -14.01 -7.84 3.89
C GLY A 151 -15.25 -6.95 3.65
N ILE A 152 -16.42 -7.32 4.18
CA ILE A 152 -17.69 -6.59 3.99
C ILE A 152 -17.59 -5.09 4.25
N PRO A 153 -17.08 -4.59 5.39
CA PRO A 153 -17.00 -3.15 5.61
C PRO A 153 -16.15 -2.42 4.57
N ILE A 154 -15.09 -3.06 4.04
CA ILE A 154 -14.26 -2.46 2.99
C ILE A 154 -14.98 -2.50 1.64
N LEU A 155 -15.74 -3.55 1.34
CA LEU A 155 -16.59 -3.63 0.15
C LEU A 155 -17.69 -2.56 0.19
N LEU A 156 -18.31 -2.31 1.35
CA LEU A 156 -19.27 -1.21 1.52
C LEU A 156 -18.61 0.16 1.28
N ALA A 157 -17.39 0.37 1.77
CA ALA A 157 -16.61 1.57 1.52
C ALA A 157 -16.25 1.73 0.02
N LEU A 158 -15.95 0.63 -0.68
CA LEU A 158 -15.73 0.61 -2.13
C LEU A 158 -17.00 0.97 -2.91
N LEU A 159 -18.14 0.40 -2.54
CA LEU A 159 -19.45 0.71 -3.14
C LEU A 159 -19.79 2.19 -2.96
N LEU A 160 -19.56 2.74 -1.75
CA LEU A 160 -19.73 4.17 -1.49
C LEU A 160 -18.81 5.02 -2.37
N ALA A 161 -17.54 4.63 -2.54
CA ALA A 161 -16.60 5.34 -3.41
C ALA A 161 -17.07 5.35 -4.88
N TYR A 162 -17.57 4.22 -5.39
CA TYR A 162 -18.13 4.15 -6.75
C TYR A 162 -19.43 4.95 -6.90
N TRP A 163 -20.30 4.91 -5.90
CA TRP A 163 -21.54 5.68 -5.90
C TRP A 163 -21.26 7.18 -5.94
N LEU A 164 -20.35 7.69 -5.10
CA LEU A 164 -19.95 9.09 -5.10
C LEU A 164 -19.42 9.53 -6.48
N ARG A 165 -18.52 8.73 -7.08
CA ARG A 165 -17.99 9.01 -8.42
C ARG A 165 -19.05 9.03 -9.51
N ARG A 166 -19.97 8.05 -9.50
CA ARG A 166 -21.07 7.98 -10.47
C ARG A 166 -22.04 9.15 -10.31
N SER A 167 -22.27 9.60 -9.07
CA SER A 167 -23.18 10.71 -8.79
C SER A 167 -22.63 12.09 -9.19
N GLY A 168 -21.33 12.20 -9.47
CA GLY A 168 -20.65 13.47 -9.70
C GLY A 168 -20.57 14.38 -8.47
N LYS A 169 -21.08 13.94 -7.31
CA LYS A 169 -21.07 14.72 -6.07
C LYS A 169 -19.76 14.49 -5.33
N PRO A 170 -19.12 15.55 -4.80
CA PRO A 170 -17.88 15.42 -4.04
C PRO A 170 -18.06 14.69 -2.70
N GLY A 171 -19.29 14.40 -2.28
CA GLY A 171 -19.61 13.87 -0.95
C GLY A 171 -19.48 14.93 0.15
N ASN A 172 -20.15 14.69 1.27
CA ASN A 172 -19.97 15.47 2.51
C ASN A 172 -18.79 14.93 3.34
N PHE A 173 -18.48 15.60 4.46
CA PHE A 173 -17.40 15.17 5.36
C PHE A 173 -17.49 13.69 5.76
N LEU A 174 -18.68 13.20 6.10
CA LEU A 174 -18.91 11.81 6.49
C LEU A 174 -18.61 10.84 5.34
N THR A 175 -19.30 11.01 4.21
CA THR A 175 -19.19 10.11 3.05
C THR A 175 -17.79 10.10 2.45
N ARG A 176 -17.06 11.23 2.45
CA ARG A 176 -15.67 11.28 1.97
C ARG A 176 -14.68 10.52 2.84
N ASN A 177 -14.94 10.46 4.15
CA ASN A 177 -14.11 9.70 5.07
C ASN A 177 -14.54 8.24 5.18
N LEU A 178 -15.79 7.90 4.89
CA LEU A 178 -16.22 6.49 4.84
C LEU A 178 -15.89 5.83 3.50
N ALA A 179 -15.87 6.60 2.41
CA ALA A 179 -15.51 6.10 1.10
C ALA A 179 -14.05 5.62 1.06
N LEU A 180 -13.85 4.50 0.38
CA LEU A 180 -12.53 3.92 0.19
C LEU A 180 -11.71 4.77 -0.76
N GLN A 181 -10.53 5.21 -0.32
CA GLN A 181 -9.70 6.14 -1.10
C GLN A 181 -8.66 5.43 -1.98
N GLY A 182 -8.17 4.27 -1.56
CA GLY A 182 -7.12 3.54 -2.27
C GLY A 182 -6.61 2.31 -1.50
N PRO A 183 -5.52 1.69 -1.95
CA PRO A 183 -4.99 0.46 -1.37
C PRO A 183 -4.50 0.61 0.07
N LEU A 184 -3.92 1.76 0.46
CA LEU A 184 -3.48 1.98 1.84
C LEU A 184 -4.66 2.10 2.81
N ASP A 185 -5.65 2.92 2.44
CA ASP A 185 -6.89 3.07 3.20
C ASP A 185 -7.63 1.73 3.33
N GLY A 186 -7.68 0.95 2.24
CA GLY A 186 -8.29 -0.38 2.24
C GLY A 186 -7.57 -1.37 3.13
N LEU A 187 -6.24 -1.40 3.09
CA LEU A 187 -5.43 -2.21 4.00
C LEU A 187 -5.71 -1.83 5.47
N LEU A 188 -5.73 -0.54 5.81
CA LEU A 188 -5.98 -0.09 7.19
C LEU A 188 -7.42 -0.38 7.64
N MET A 189 -8.42 -0.24 6.76
CA MET A 189 -9.78 -0.71 7.04
C MET A 189 -9.82 -2.21 7.31
N GLY A 190 -9.06 -3.00 6.55
CA GLY A 190 -8.89 -4.43 6.76
C GLY A 190 -8.25 -4.78 8.10
N VAL A 191 -7.12 -4.14 8.43
CA VAL A 191 -6.43 -4.32 9.72
C VAL A 191 -7.37 -4.00 10.89
N ALA A 192 -8.16 -2.94 10.78
CA ALA A 192 -9.14 -2.58 11.80
C ALA A 192 -10.33 -3.55 11.88
N ALA A 193 -10.85 -4.02 10.73
CA ALA A 193 -11.87 -5.07 10.67
C ALA A 193 -11.37 -6.37 11.33
N GLY A 194 -10.13 -6.78 11.06
CA GLY A 194 -9.49 -7.92 11.70
C GLY A 194 -9.27 -7.72 13.20
N ALA A 195 -8.96 -6.51 13.65
CA ALA A 195 -8.88 -6.17 15.06
C ALA A 195 -10.24 -6.30 15.77
N GLY A 196 -11.31 -5.81 15.15
CA GLY A 196 -12.68 -6.00 15.65
C GLY A 196 -13.08 -7.48 15.71
N PHE A 197 -12.70 -8.26 14.69
CA PHE A 197 -12.95 -9.70 14.65
C PHE A 197 -12.29 -10.42 15.83
N ILE A 198 -10.98 -10.26 16.01
CA ILE A 198 -10.25 -10.98 17.06
C ILE A 198 -10.62 -10.49 18.46
N ALA A 199 -11.01 -9.21 18.61
CA ALA A 199 -11.57 -8.69 19.85
C ALA A 199 -12.81 -9.48 20.25
N PHE A 200 -13.79 -9.58 19.34
CA PHE A 200 -15.04 -10.27 19.60
C PHE A 200 -14.81 -11.77 19.81
N GLU A 201 -14.12 -12.43 18.88
CA GLU A 201 -13.89 -13.86 18.93
C GLU A 201 -13.14 -14.27 20.21
N THR A 202 -12.07 -13.53 20.57
CA THR A 202 -11.28 -13.87 21.76
C THR A 202 -12.06 -13.58 23.04
N MET A 203 -12.72 -12.42 23.16
CA MET A 203 -13.38 -12.03 24.41
C MET A 203 -14.74 -12.70 24.61
N ALA A 204 -15.50 -12.93 23.55
CA ALA A 204 -16.85 -13.48 23.63
C ALA A 204 -16.87 -15.02 23.52
N GLN A 205 -15.87 -15.64 22.90
CA GLN A 205 -15.84 -17.11 22.71
C GLN A 205 -14.71 -17.78 23.47
N TYR A 206 -13.45 -17.39 23.22
CA TYR A 206 -12.31 -18.13 23.76
C TYR A 206 -12.08 -17.90 25.26
N VAL A 207 -12.10 -16.65 25.73
CA VAL A 207 -11.89 -16.34 27.17
C VAL A 207 -12.94 -17.03 28.06
N PRO A 208 -14.25 -16.94 27.76
CA PRO A 208 -15.26 -17.65 28.55
C PRO A 208 -15.11 -19.17 28.48
N MET A 209 -14.78 -19.71 27.30
CA MET A 209 -14.60 -21.14 27.10
C MET A 209 -13.40 -21.68 27.91
N GLU A 210 -12.25 -21.02 27.87
CA GLU A 210 -11.09 -21.43 28.68
C GLU A 210 -11.36 -21.29 30.18
N ALA A 211 -12.01 -20.19 30.59
CA ALA A 211 -12.34 -19.98 32.00
C ALA A 211 -13.27 -21.07 32.56
N ALA A 212 -14.09 -21.69 31.71
CA ALA A 212 -15.00 -22.77 32.09
C ALA A 212 -14.31 -24.15 32.22
N LYS A 213 -13.12 -24.35 31.65
CA LYS A 213 -12.45 -25.67 31.64
C LYS A 213 -11.92 -26.11 33.00
N ALA A 214 -11.67 -25.18 33.92
CA ALA A 214 -11.05 -25.49 35.21
C ALA A 214 -11.99 -26.12 36.26
N ARG A 215 -13.21 -26.55 35.88
CA ARG A 215 -14.16 -27.41 36.63
C ARG A 215 -14.06 -27.30 38.17
N GLY A 216 -14.35 -26.12 38.72
CA GLY A 216 -14.38 -25.87 40.17
C GLY A 216 -13.21 -25.04 40.72
N ASN A 217 -12.17 -24.78 39.93
CA ASN A 217 -11.12 -23.81 40.27
C ASN A 217 -11.19 -22.58 39.36
N GLU A 218 -12.02 -21.61 39.75
CA GLU A 218 -12.27 -20.41 38.95
C GLU A 218 -11.01 -19.56 38.74
N ALA A 219 -10.15 -19.45 39.75
CA ALA A 219 -8.91 -18.68 39.67
C ALA A 219 -7.95 -19.26 38.62
N LEU A 220 -7.79 -20.59 38.61
CA LEU A 220 -7.01 -21.28 37.60
C LEU A 220 -7.61 -21.13 36.21
N GLY A 221 -8.94 -21.22 36.08
CA GLY A 221 -9.65 -20.98 34.83
C GLY A 221 -9.40 -19.59 34.26
N LEU A 222 -9.49 -18.55 35.10
CA LEU A 222 -9.21 -17.17 34.69
C LEU A 222 -7.74 -16.95 34.32
N LEU A 223 -6.81 -17.60 35.02
CA LEU A 223 -5.40 -17.57 34.66
C LEU A 223 -5.16 -18.18 33.27
N HIS A 224 -5.74 -19.34 32.97
CA HIS A 224 -5.66 -19.95 31.64
C HIS A 224 -6.29 -19.07 30.56
N ALA A 225 -7.43 -18.45 30.85
CA ALA A 225 -8.07 -17.52 29.92
C ALA A 225 -7.19 -16.29 29.63
N LEU A 226 -6.53 -15.73 30.64
CA LEU A 226 -5.56 -14.64 30.49
C LEU A 226 -4.34 -15.07 29.66
N LEU A 227 -3.77 -16.24 29.97
CA LEU A 227 -2.62 -16.81 29.25
C LEU A 227 -2.94 -17.16 27.79
N LEU A 228 -4.20 -17.47 27.45
CA LEU A 228 -4.64 -17.63 26.07
C LEU A 228 -4.88 -16.27 25.39
N MET A 229 -5.52 -15.33 26.09
CA MET A 229 -5.89 -14.04 25.54
C MET A 229 -4.68 -13.27 25.00
N LEU A 230 -3.61 -13.19 25.81
CA LEU A 230 -2.39 -12.44 25.45
C LEU A 230 -1.79 -12.88 24.10
N PRO A 231 -1.41 -14.16 23.89
CA PRO A 231 -0.86 -14.62 22.63
C PRO A 231 -1.87 -14.56 21.50
N ARG A 232 -3.18 -14.81 21.73
CA ARG A 232 -4.18 -14.66 20.66
C ARG A 232 -4.23 -13.23 20.15
N VAL A 233 -4.37 -12.26 21.05
CA VAL A 233 -4.43 -10.84 20.69
C VAL A 233 -3.15 -10.41 19.97
N LEU A 234 -1.98 -10.72 20.53
CA LEU A 234 -0.69 -10.37 19.90
C LEU A 234 -0.49 -11.03 18.53
N ASN A 235 -0.88 -12.29 18.40
CA ASN A 235 -0.85 -13.00 17.12
C ASN A 235 -1.79 -12.37 16.07
N GLY A 236 -2.76 -11.56 16.50
CA GLY A 236 -3.66 -10.82 15.59
C GLY A 236 -2.92 -10.05 14.51
N LEU A 237 -1.75 -9.46 14.81
CA LEU A 237 -0.94 -8.70 13.84
C LEU A 237 -0.41 -9.56 12.67
N VAL A 238 -0.13 -10.84 12.91
CA VAL A 238 0.30 -11.83 11.90
C VAL A 238 -0.78 -12.88 11.62
N GLY A 239 -2.01 -12.58 12.04
CA GLY A 239 -3.20 -13.41 11.89
C GLY A 239 -4.35 -12.58 11.34
N HIS A 240 -5.49 -12.52 12.04
CA HIS A 240 -6.71 -11.86 11.54
C HIS A 240 -6.54 -10.41 11.05
N MET A 241 -5.69 -9.60 11.68
CA MET A 241 -5.43 -8.23 11.21
C MET A 241 -4.64 -8.24 9.89
N ALA A 242 -3.69 -9.15 9.74
CA ALA A 242 -2.92 -9.31 8.51
C ALA A 242 -3.78 -9.88 7.37
N TYR A 243 -4.56 -10.95 7.62
CA TYR A 243 -5.44 -11.56 6.62
C TYR A 243 -6.43 -10.54 6.05
N ALA A 244 -7.13 -9.83 6.94
CA ALA A 244 -8.08 -8.80 6.55
C ALA A 244 -7.37 -7.59 5.90
N GLY A 245 -6.16 -7.23 6.36
CA GLY A 245 -5.35 -6.19 5.74
C GLY A 245 -4.92 -6.52 4.31
N ILE A 246 -4.53 -7.78 4.05
CA ILE A 246 -4.22 -8.27 2.69
C ILE A 246 -5.46 -8.20 1.81
N PHE A 247 -6.62 -8.66 2.29
CA PHE A 247 -7.85 -8.56 1.51
C PHE A 247 -8.22 -7.10 1.24
N GLY A 248 -8.17 -6.26 2.28
CA GLY A 248 -8.43 -4.82 2.21
C GLY A 248 -7.54 -4.10 1.21
N TYR A 249 -6.27 -4.49 1.09
CA TYR A 249 -5.36 -3.97 0.06
C TYR A 249 -5.88 -4.21 -1.36
N PHE A 250 -6.29 -5.44 -1.68
CA PHE A 250 -6.81 -5.78 -3.00
C PHE A 250 -8.17 -5.12 -3.29
N ILE A 251 -9.05 -5.01 -2.28
CA ILE A 251 -10.30 -4.22 -2.41
C ILE A 251 -9.96 -2.75 -2.68
N GLY A 252 -8.95 -2.20 -2.00
CA GLY A 252 -8.47 -0.84 -2.21
C GLY A 252 -7.84 -0.61 -3.59
N LEU A 253 -7.15 -1.60 -4.17
CA LEU A 253 -6.68 -1.54 -5.57
C LEU A 253 -7.85 -1.43 -6.57
N ALA A 254 -8.97 -2.07 -6.27
CA ALA A 254 -10.13 -2.05 -7.16
C ALA A 254 -10.75 -0.65 -7.29
N VAL A 255 -10.49 0.25 -6.34
CA VAL A 255 -10.86 1.67 -6.44
C VAL A 255 -10.30 2.30 -7.72
N THR A 256 -9.05 2.01 -8.07
CA THR A 256 -8.38 2.59 -9.25
C THR A 256 -8.38 1.66 -10.46
N HIS A 257 -8.49 0.34 -10.24
CA HIS A 257 -8.41 -0.68 -11.30
C HIS A 257 -9.74 -1.38 -11.53
N ARG A 258 -10.78 -0.62 -11.88
CA ARG A 258 -12.16 -1.15 -12.04
C ARG A 258 -12.28 -2.28 -13.07
N ARG A 259 -11.46 -2.29 -14.11
CA ARG A 259 -11.45 -3.35 -15.14
C ARG A 259 -11.02 -4.71 -14.57
N SER A 260 -10.15 -4.70 -13.56
CA SER A 260 -9.63 -5.90 -12.91
C SER A 260 -10.32 -6.18 -11.57
N LEU A 261 -11.47 -5.56 -11.30
CA LEU A 261 -12.20 -5.65 -10.03
C LEU A 261 -12.37 -7.12 -9.58
N TRP A 262 -12.91 -7.97 -10.45
CA TRP A 262 -13.19 -9.35 -10.10
C TRP A 262 -11.93 -10.17 -9.83
N THR A 263 -10.88 -9.96 -10.62
CA THR A 263 -9.58 -10.61 -10.41
C THR A 263 -8.98 -10.18 -9.07
N LEU A 264 -9.01 -8.89 -8.75
CA LEU A 264 -8.49 -8.36 -7.50
C LEU A 264 -9.28 -8.88 -6.29
N LEU A 265 -10.62 -8.91 -6.38
CA LEU A 265 -11.46 -9.46 -5.32
C LEU A 265 -11.23 -10.96 -5.12
N ALA A 266 -11.10 -11.73 -6.21
CA ALA A 266 -10.83 -13.17 -6.14
C ALA A 266 -9.48 -13.46 -5.48
N ILE A 267 -8.40 -12.80 -5.93
CA ILE A 267 -7.06 -12.94 -5.33
C ILE A 267 -7.09 -12.50 -3.86
N GLY A 268 -7.66 -11.32 -3.61
CA GLY A 268 -7.74 -10.73 -2.29
C GLY A 268 -8.54 -11.55 -1.30
N TRP A 269 -9.50 -12.35 -1.75
CA TRP A 269 -10.27 -13.24 -0.90
C TRP A 269 -9.57 -14.59 -0.71
N VAL A 270 -9.16 -15.24 -1.80
CA VAL A 270 -8.59 -16.60 -1.74
C VAL A 270 -7.24 -16.63 -1.03
N LEU A 271 -6.34 -15.67 -1.29
CA LEU A 271 -5.00 -15.65 -0.69
C LEU A 271 -5.03 -15.63 0.85
N PRO A 272 -5.68 -14.66 1.51
CA PRO A 272 -5.75 -14.67 2.98
C PRO A 272 -6.55 -15.85 3.52
N SER A 273 -7.56 -16.37 2.79
CA SER A 273 -8.25 -17.59 3.20
C SER A 273 -7.33 -18.82 3.20
N VAL A 274 -6.40 -18.94 2.24
CA VAL A 274 -5.36 -19.98 2.24
C VAL A 274 -4.40 -19.80 3.42
N LEU A 275 -3.93 -18.57 3.66
CA LEU A 275 -3.01 -18.30 4.78
C LEU A 275 -3.67 -18.62 6.14
N HIS A 276 -4.94 -18.29 6.28
CA HIS A 276 -5.72 -18.58 7.48
C HIS A 276 -5.97 -20.09 7.65
N ALA A 277 -6.37 -20.79 6.58
CA ALA A 277 -6.50 -22.25 6.61
C ALA A 277 -5.18 -22.94 6.97
N PHE A 278 -4.07 -22.42 6.43
CA PHE A 278 -2.73 -22.91 6.73
C PHE A 278 -2.40 -22.71 8.21
N TRP A 279 -2.67 -21.54 8.81
CA TRP A 279 -2.51 -21.32 10.25
C TRP A 279 -3.24 -22.39 11.08
N ASN A 280 -4.52 -22.62 10.77
CA ASN A 280 -5.35 -23.57 11.51
C ASN A 280 -4.95 -25.05 11.33
N SER A 281 -4.23 -25.38 10.25
CA SER A 281 -3.97 -26.77 9.87
C SER A 281 -2.49 -27.15 9.94
N SER A 282 -1.60 -26.16 9.98
CA SER A 282 -0.14 -26.32 9.92
C SER A 282 0.43 -27.20 11.03
N TYR A 283 -0.24 -27.26 12.19
CA TYR A 283 0.11 -28.18 13.27
C TYR A 283 0.10 -29.66 12.81
N HIS A 284 -0.86 -30.05 11.96
CA HIS A 284 -0.94 -31.41 11.44
C HIS A 284 0.14 -31.74 10.40
N LEU A 285 0.88 -30.74 9.92
CA LEU A 285 1.96 -30.92 8.95
C LEU A 285 3.34 -30.91 9.61
N MET A 286 3.55 -30.00 10.57
CA MET A 286 4.88 -29.70 11.12
C MET A 286 4.90 -29.57 12.65
N GLY A 287 3.82 -29.96 13.34
CA GLY A 287 3.65 -29.70 14.76
C GLY A 287 3.71 -28.19 15.07
N THR A 288 4.30 -27.83 16.22
CA THR A 288 4.42 -26.43 16.65
C THR A 288 5.16 -25.54 15.64
N TRP A 289 6.11 -26.09 14.86
CA TRP A 289 6.81 -25.36 13.81
C TRP A 289 5.89 -24.83 12.71
N GLY A 290 4.75 -25.49 12.50
CA GLY A 290 3.73 -25.06 11.54
C GLY A 290 3.20 -23.64 11.83
N PHE A 291 2.97 -23.31 13.11
CA PHE A 291 2.52 -21.97 13.50
C PHE A 291 3.54 -20.89 13.17
N TYR A 292 4.83 -21.14 13.44
CA TYR A 292 5.90 -20.19 13.11
C TYR A 292 6.03 -20.00 11.60
N ALA A 293 5.97 -21.09 10.82
CA ALA A 293 5.99 -21.01 9.36
C ALA A 293 4.81 -20.20 8.82
N SER A 294 3.60 -20.44 9.35
CA SER A 294 2.39 -19.72 8.96
C SER A 294 2.45 -18.23 9.34
N ALA A 295 2.94 -17.89 10.54
CA ALA A 295 3.14 -16.50 10.96
C ALA A 295 4.16 -15.78 10.06
N GLY A 296 5.29 -16.43 9.75
CA GLY A 296 6.31 -15.88 8.86
C GLY A 296 5.79 -15.63 7.45
N LEU A 297 5.05 -16.58 6.88
CA LEU A 297 4.43 -16.44 5.56
C LEU A 297 3.40 -15.30 5.52
N THR A 298 2.56 -15.23 6.55
CA THR A 298 1.54 -14.17 6.66
C THR A 298 2.18 -12.80 6.80
N LEU A 299 3.20 -12.67 7.65
CA LEU A 299 3.96 -11.43 7.82
C LEU A 299 4.59 -10.98 6.50
N PHE A 300 5.18 -11.90 5.73
CA PHE A 300 5.75 -11.61 4.42
C PHE A 300 4.72 -10.99 3.46
N PHE A 301 3.56 -11.64 3.28
CA PHE A 301 2.52 -11.13 2.39
C PHE A 301 1.91 -9.81 2.88
N PHE A 302 1.67 -9.70 4.18
CA PHE A 302 1.13 -8.47 4.78
C PHE A 302 2.10 -7.30 4.59
N LEU A 303 3.39 -7.51 4.88
CA LEU A 303 4.40 -6.47 4.70
C LEU A 303 4.57 -6.09 3.23
N ALA A 304 4.54 -7.05 2.31
CA ALA A 304 4.57 -6.78 0.88
C ALA A 304 3.38 -5.89 0.45
N CYS A 305 2.17 -6.20 0.91
CA CYS A 305 0.98 -5.39 0.65
C CYS A 305 1.10 -3.99 1.27
N LEU A 306 1.57 -3.88 2.52
CA LEU A 306 1.73 -2.61 3.23
C LEU A 306 2.75 -1.71 2.54
N LEU A 307 3.94 -2.22 2.22
CA LEU A 307 4.98 -1.46 1.54
C LEU A 307 4.52 -1.01 0.15
N LYS A 308 3.86 -1.89 -0.59
CA LYS A 308 3.31 -1.56 -1.90
C LYS A 308 2.19 -0.52 -1.82
N ALA A 309 1.29 -0.64 -0.84
CA ALA A 309 0.22 0.32 -0.60
C ALA A 309 0.78 1.71 -0.29
N LYS A 310 1.82 1.80 0.55
CA LYS A 310 2.51 3.05 0.85
C LYS A 310 3.13 3.69 -0.38
N GLN A 311 3.78 2.90 -1.24
CA GLN A 311 4.36 3.41 -2.49
C GLN A 311 3.29 3.99 -3.41
N LEU A 312 2.18 3.27 -3.57
CA LEU A 312 1.05 3.74 -4.40
C LEU A 312 0.41 5.00 -3.81
N GLU A 313 0.33 5.11 -2.49
CA GLU A 313 -0.19 6.30 -1.81
C GLU A 313 0.72 7.53 -2.01
N VAL A 314 2.04 7.35 -1.86
CA VAL A 314 3.01 8.42 -2.13
C VAL A 314 2.93 8.88 -3.58
N SER A 315 2.85 7.94 -4.53
CA SER A 315 2.66 8.25 -5.95
C SER A 315 1.35 9.01 -6.20
N ARG A 316 0.25 8.61 -5.57
CA ARG A 316 -1.06 9.29 -5.66
C ARG A 316 -1.01 10.74 -5.15
N LEU A 317 -0.22 10.99 -4.10
CA LEU A 317 -0.07 12.31 -3.48
C LEU A 317 1.05 13.16 -4.09
N GLY A 318 1.76 12.66 -5.10
CA GLY A 318 2.85 13.39 -5.78
C GLY A 318 4.16 13.47 -4.98
N GLY A 319 4.42 12.56 -4.04
CA GLY A 319 5.66 12.52 -3.27
C GLY A 319 6.77 11.68 -3.93
N PRO A 320 8.05 11.86 -3.51
CA PRO A 320 9.18 11.08 -4.02
C PRO A 320 9.07 9.61 -3.59
N ILE A 321 9.19 8.68 -4.55
CA ILE A 321 9.14 7.23 -4.29
C ILE A 321 10.46 6.80 -3.63
N GLY A 322 10.43 6.46 -2.34
CA GLY A 322 11.61 5.99 -1.59
C GLY A 322 12.03 4.56 -1.95
N GLY A 323 13.34 4.28 -1.93
CA GLY A 323 14.00 3.05 -2.39
C GLY A 323 13.71 1.73 -1.66
N GLY A 324 12.69 1.66 -0.80
CA GLY A 324 12.17 0.39 -0.25
C GLY A 324 11.21 -0.33 -1.21
N SER A 325 11.42 -0.17 -2.52
CA SER A 325 10.46 -0.42 -3.58
C SER A 325 10.62 -1.80 -4.22
N ILE A 326 9.56 -2.63 -4.21
CA ILE A 326 9.48 -3.92 -4.94
C ILE A 326 9.17 -3.70 -6.42
N LEU A 327 8.70 -2.50 -6.79
CA LEU A 327 9.02 -2.03 -8.14
C LEU A 327 10.49 -1.68 -8.08
N ALA A 328 11.32 -2.46 -8.77
CA ALA A 328 12.61 -1.97 -9.23
C ALA A 328 12.41 -0.50 -9.57
N ALA A 329 13.22 0.38 -8.98
CA ALA A 329 13.48 1.64 -9.64
C ALA A 329 13.71 1.23 -11.11
N SER A 330 12.79 1.59 -12.01
CA SER A 330 13.26 1.75 -13.37
C SER A 330 14.42 2.71 -13.18
N PRO A 331 15.64 2.32 -13.55
CA PRO A 331 16.73 3.28 -13.54
C PRO A 331 16.15 4.52 -14.22
N ALA A 332 16.46 5.71 -13.70
CA ALA A 332 16.26 6.91 -14.49
C ALA A 332 16.77 6.57 -15.91
N PRO A 333 15.99 6.77 -16.99
CA PRO A 333 16.38 6.35 -18.33
C PRO A 333 17.76 6.92 -18.61
N GLY A 334 18.72 6.03 -18.45
CA GLY A 334 20.11 6.32 -18.16
C GLY A 334 20.74 5.01 -18.53
N THR A 335 21.37 5.04 -19.70
CA THR A 335 22.02 3.97 -20.44
C THR A 335 22.48 2.81 -19.56
N ALA A 336 21.58 1.88 -19.25
CA ALA A 336 22.01 0.57 -18.80
C ALA A 336 22.83 -0.02 -19.96
N PRO A 337 24.01 -0.61 -19.71
CA PRO A 337 24.73 -1.34 -20.74
C PRO A 337 23.76 -2.35 -21.34
N LEU A 338 23.52 -2.25 -22.64
CA LEU A 338 22.76 -3.24 -23.38
C LEU A 338 23.53 -4.55 -23.25
N ALA A 339 23.07 -5.44 -22.37
CA ALA A 339 23.54 -6.81 -22.35
C ALA A 339 23.28 -7.40 -23.75
N PRO A 340 24.22 -8.18 -24.31
CA PRO A 340 24.05 -8.80 -25.61
C PRO A 340 22.73 -9.59 -25.64
N ALA A 341 21.95 -9.37 -26.70
CA ALA A 341 20.68 -10.04 -26.90
C ALA A 341 20.89 -11.57 -26.89
N GLY A 342 20.22 -12.27 -25.97
CA GLY A 342 20.18 -13.74 -25.95
C GLY A 342 20.44 -14.41 -24.59
N VAL A 343 20.91 -13.70 -23.57
CA VAL A 343 21.12 -14.30 -22.24
C VAL A 343 19.99 -13.89 -21.30
N VAL A 344 18.96 -14.74 -21.20
CA VAL A 344 18.05 -14.72 -20.06
C VAL A 344 18.83 -15.30 -18.89
N PRO A 345 19.13 -14.53 -17.82
CA PRO A 345 19.75 -15.12 -16.65
C PRO A 345 18.80 -16.20 -16.09
N PRO A 346 19.31 -17.39 -15.71
CA PRO A 346 18.47 -18.40 -15.09
C PRO A 346 17.79 -17.80 -13.85
N PRO A 347 16.54 -18.19 -13.54
CA PRO A 347 15.89 -17.74 -12.32
C PRO A 347 16.80 -18.07 -11.13
N ALA A 348 16.98 -17.10 -10.24
CA ALA A 348 17.82 -17.29 -9.05
C ALA A 348 17.37 -18.56 -8.31
N PRO A 349 18.28 -19.51 -8.02
CA PRO A 349 17.91 -20.72 -7.33
C PRO A 349 17.33 -20.40 -5.95
N GLY A 350 16.28 -21.14 -5.57
CA GLY A 350 15.64 -21.01 -4.27
C GLY A 350 14.31 -20.27 -4.28
N VAL A 351 13.85 -19.92 -3.08
CA VAL A 351 12.51 -19.38 -2.79
C VAL A 351 12.19 -18.11 -3.61
N ALA A 352 13.20 -17.28 -3.89
CA ALA A 352 13.07 -16.09 -4.72
C ALA A 352 12.62 -16.41 -6.16
N GLY A 353 13.20 -17.45 -6.80
CA GLY A 353 12.85 -17.86 -8.17
C GLY A 353 11.44 -18.45 -8.29
N VAL A 354 10.95 -19.13 -7.25
CA VAL A 354 9.56 -19.63 -7.18
C VAL A 354 8.58 -18.47 -7.14
N PHE A 355 8.86 -17.42 -6.35
CA PHE A 355 8.00 -16.24 -6.27
C PHE A 355 8.04 -15.40 -7.54
N THR A 356 9.18 -15.28 -8.22
CA THR A 356 9.24 -14.64 -9.54
C THR A 356 8.39 -15.40 -10.55
N GLY A 357 8.47 -16.74 -10.56
CA GLY A 357 7.64 -17.58 -11.44
C GLY A 357 6.14 -17.43 -11.19
N ILE A 358 5.71 -17.36 -9.92
CA ILE A 358 4.29 -17.14 -9.56
C ILE A 358 3.84 -15.72 -9.94
N ALA A 359 4.68 -14.71 -9.74
CA ALA A 359 4.38 -13.33 -10.15
C ALA A 359 4.23 -13.22 -11.68
N THR A 360 5.15 -13.80 -12.45
CA THR A 360 5.09 -13.84 -13.91
C THR A 360 3.87 -14.64 -14.41
N ALA A 361 3.51 -15.74 -13.75
CA ALA A 361 2.31 -16.48 -14.08
C ALA A 361 1.03 -15.68 -13.79
N ALA A 362 0.98 -14.94 -12.67
CA ALA A 362 -0.12 -14.05 -12.32
C ALA A 362 -0.24 -12.86 -13.28
N GLU A 363 0.87 -12.27 -13.72
CA GLU A 363 0.92 -11.21 -14.74
C GLU A 363 0.40 -11.70 -16.10
N LYS A 364 0.79 -12.93 -16.48
CA LYS A 364 0.33 -13.59 -17.71
C LYS A 364 -1.16 -13.93 -17.65
N LEU A 365 -1.66 -14.38 -16.49
CA LEU A 365 -3.09 -14.64 -16.26
C LEU A 365 -3.92 -13.34 -16.22
N ALA A 366 -3.32 -12.24 -15.76
CA ALA A 366 -3.94 -10.91 -15.69
C ALA A 366 -3.92 -10.16 -17.04
N GLY A 367 -3.42 -10.78 -18.12
CA GLY A 367 -3.41 -10.18 -19.46
C GLY A 367 -2.42 -9.03 -19.63
N VAL A 368 -1.40 -8.93 -18.78
CA VAL A 368 -0.33 -7.93 -18.91
C VAL A 368 0.71 -8.48 -19.89
N THR A 369 0.50 -8.29 -21.19
CA THR A 369 1.47 -8.69 -22.22
C THR A 369 2.68 -7.75 -22.19
N ALA A 370 3.84 -8.27 -21.78
CA ALA A 370 5.12 -7.67 -22.08
C ALA A 370 5.23 -7.48 -23.61
N ARG A 371 5.63 -6.27 -24.02
CA ARG A 371 5.77 -5.87 -25.43
C ARG A 371 6.71 -6.84 -26.16
N THR A 372 6.21 -7.41 -27.25
CA THR A 372 6.99 -8.16 -28.23
C THR A 372 8.01 -7.24 -28.90
N THR A 373 9.27 -7.65 -28.91
CA THR A 373 10.35 -7.01 -29.67
C THR A 373 10.30 -7.50 -31.12
N VAL A 374 10.32 -6.56 -32.07
CA VAL A 374 10.54 -6.80 -33.51
C VAL A 374 12.04 -6.59 -33.80
N PRO A 375 12.70 -7.41 -34.64
CA PRO A 375 14.13 -7.26 -34.92
C PRO A 375 14.39 -6.16 -35.96
N ASN A 376 15.45 -5.36 -35.78
CA ASN A 376 15.94 -4.43 -36.80
C ASN A 376 17.38 -4.83 -37.23
N PRO A 377 17.68 -4.93 -38.54
CA PRO A 377 19.00 -5.27 -39.06
C PRO A 377 19.84 -4.01 -39.29
N GLY A 378 21.02 -3.96 -38.66
CA GLY A 378 22.03 -2.93 -38.90
C GLY A 378 22.71 -2.47 -37.61
N ALA A 379 23.83 -3.12 -37.28
CA ALA A 379 24.69 -2.72 -36.16
C ALA A 379 26.02 -2.18 -36.70
N VAL A 380 26.50 -1.07 -36.12
CA VAL A 380 27.84 -0.48 -36.31
C VAL A 380 28.59 -0.56 -34.96
N PRO A 381 29.92 -0.73 -34.93
CA PRO A 381 30.66 -1.09 -33.71
C PRO A 381 30.79 0.05 -32.71
N ALA A 382 30.84 -0.32 -31.43
CA ALA A 382 30.98 0.56 -30.28
C ALA A 382 32.44 0.67 -29.86
N ASP A 383 33.03 1.86 -29.96
CA ASP A 383 34.26 2.24 -29.25
C ASP A 383 34.22 3.74 -28.94
N ALA A 384 33.87 4.07 -27.68
CA ALA A 384 34.23 5.28 -26.92
C ALA A 384 33.17 5.57 -25.83
N ALA A 385 33.29 4.93 -24.66
CA ALA A 385 32.50 5.28 -23.49
C ALA A 385 33.40 6.00 -22.45
N GLY A 386 33.38 7.33 -22.51
CA GLY A 386 33.88 8.19 -21.43
C GLY A 386 32.85 8.31 -20.30
N ALA A 387 33.33 8.53 -19.07
CA ALA A 387 32.51 8.59 -17.86
C ALA A 387 31.44 9.70 -17.90
N VAL A 388 30.19 9.35 -17.60
CA VAL A 388 29.06 10.29 -17.50
C VAL A 388 28.86 10.70 -16.03
N PRO A 389 28.70 12.01 -15.71
CA PRO A 389 28.49 12.48 -14.35
C PRO A 389 27.08 12.14 -13.82
N ALA A 390 26.97 12.02 -12.49
CA ALA A 390 25.73 11.69 -11.78
C ALA A 390 24.61 12.71 -12.05
N ALA A 391 23.38 12.21 -12.25
CA ALA A 391 22.20 13.02 -12.53
C ALA A 391 21.86 13.97 -11.37
N ALA A 392 21.68 15.25 -11.69
CA ALA A 392 21.28 16.28 -10.74
C ALA A 392 19.82 16.10 -10.26
N PRO A 393 19.48 16.48 -9.01
CA PRO A 393 18.12 16.43 -8.49
C PRO A 393 17.17 17.36 -9.27
N MET A 394 15.94 16.91 -9.52
CA MET A 394 14.94 17.73 -10.22
C MET A 394 14.54 18.98 -9.41
N PRO A 395 14.40 20.16 -10.07
CA PRO A 395 13.97 21.40 -9.41
C PRO A 395 12.50 21.35 -8.95
N ALA A 396 12.19 22.15 -7.92
CA ALA A 396 10.88 22.19 -7.25
C ALA A 396 9.75 22.86 -8.06
N SER A 397 10.09 23.52 -9.15
CA SER A 397 9.15 24.08 -10.14
C SER A 397 9.80 24.08 -11.52
N GLY A 398 9.01 23.90 -12.57
CA GLY A 398 9.55 23.85 -13.93
C GLY A 398 8.52 23.65 -15.03
N LEU A 399 9.02 23.48 -16.26
CA LEU A 399 8.21 23.08 -17.40
C LEU A 399 8.36 21.58 -17.63
N SER A 400 7.24 20.91 -17.87
CA SER A 400 7.20 19.52 -18.30
C SER A 400 6.63 19.41 -19.70
N ILE A 401 7.06 18.39 -20.42
CA ILE A 401 6.52 18.00 -21.72
C ILE A 401 5.89 16.61 -21.60
N GLY A 402 4.71 16.40 -22.18
CA GLY A 402 4.04 15.12 -22.02
C GLY A 402 2.75 14.97 -22.82
N ASN A 403 2.21 13.77 -22.80
CA ASN A 403 0.82 13.52 -23.16
C ASN A 403 0.05 13.14 -21.88
N GLY A 404 -1.28 13.03 -21.94
CA GLY A 404 -2.10 12.69 -20.76
C GLY A 404 -1.70 11.39 -20.03
N ALA A 405 -0.82 10.57 -20.60
CA ALA A 405 -0.30 9.34 -20.01
C ALA A 405 1.11 9.44 -19.40
N ALA A 406 1.96 10.39 -19.84
CA ALA A 406 3.33 10.54 -19.37
C ALA A 406 3.82 11.99 -19.43
N ARG A 407 4.54 12.44 -18.40
CA ARG A 407 5.15 13.78 -18.32
C ARG A 407 6.63 13.69 -17.97
N TYR A 408 7.44 14.51 -18.62
CA TYR A 408 8.90 14.59 -18.45
C TYR A 408 9.28 16.02 -18.13
N ALA A 409 10.05 16.22 -17.05
CA ALA A 409 10.63 17.52 -16.75
C ALA A 409 11.61 17.96 -17.84
N LEU A 410 11.62 19.25 -18.17
CA LEU A 410 12.61 19.85 -19.05
C LEU A 410 13.80 20.35 -18.22
N ALA A 411 15.00 19.86 -18.54
CA ALA A 411 16.25 20.34 -17.96
C ALA A 411 17.21 20.85 -19.07
N PRO A 412 18.08 21.83 -18.79
CA PRO A 412 19.11 22.26 -19.74
C PRO A 412 19.96 21.10 -20.25
N ASP A 413 20.39 21.21 -21.51
CA ASP A 413 21.23 20.25 -22.24
C ASP A 413 20.65 18.84 -22.39
N GLN A 414 19.36 18.70 -22.13
CA GLN A 414 18.65 17.43 -22.28
C GLN A 414 18.28 17.20 -23.74
N SER A 415 18.79 16.10 -24.31
CA SER A 415 18.33 15.58 -25.61
C SER A 415 17.07 14.73 -25.44
N ILE A 416 16.09 14.94 -26.30
CA ILE A 416 14.77 14.31 -26.27
C ILE A 416 14.48 13.73 -27.65
N ASP A 417 14.39 12.40 -27.76
CA ASP A 417 13.84 11.75 -28.94
C ASP A 417 12.32 11.57 -28.76
N PHE A 418 11.55 12.48 -29.38
CA PHE A 418 10.09 12.44 -29.29
C PHE A 418 9.50 11.21 -29.97
N SER A 419 10.16 10.69 -31.01
CA SER A 419 9.74 9.48 -31.71
C SER A 419 9.86 8.27 -30.78
N ALA A 420 10.94 8.18 -30.00
CA ALA A 420 11.13 7.12 -29.02
C ALA A 420 10.16 7.24 -27.82
N LEU A 421 9.95 8.47 -27.32
CA LEU A 421 9.11 8.70 -26.15
C LEU A 421 7.61 8.60 -26.44
N PHE A 422 7.18 9.07 -27.61
CA PHE A 422 5.78 9.26 -27.96
C PHE A 422 5.38 8.58 -29.27
N GLY A 423 6.19 7.64 -29.79
CA GLY A 423 5.88 6.91 -31.02
C GLY A 423 4.52 6.20 -30.99
N SER A 424 4.12 5.64 -29.84
CA SER A 424 2.79 5.03 -29.66
C SER A 424 1.64 6.04 -29.70
N ALA A 425 1.92 7.33 -29.55
CA ALA A 425 0.96 8.43 -29.70
C ALA A 425 0.92 8.98 -31.13
N GLY A 426 1.67 8.40 -32.06
CA GLY A 426 1.70 8.80 -33.47
C GLY A 426 2.79 9.81 -33.83
N VAL A 427 3.84 9.95 -33.02
CA VAL A 427 5.01 10.75 -33.39
C VAL A 427 5.83 10.00 -34.46
N PRO A 428 6.06 10.59 -35.65
CA PRO A 428 6.82 9.93 -36.71
C PRO A 428 8.33 9.88 -36.37
N PRO A 429 9.09 8.95 -36.96
CA PRO A 429 10.55 8.91 -36.84
C PRO A 429 11.19 10.24 -37.27
N GLY A 430 12.27 10.64 -36.59
CA GLY A 430 13.02 11.86 -36.92
C GLY A 430 12.53 13.12 -36.21
N CYS A 431 11.60 12.99 -35.25
CA CYS A 431 11.25 14.07 -34.33
C CYS A 431 12.16 14.02 -33.08
N ALA A 432 13.20 14.85 -33.03
CA ALA A 432 14.12 14.95 -31.90
C ALA A 432 14.44 16.41 -31.55
N GLY A 433 14.59 16.72 -30.27
CA GLY A 433 14.94 18.07 -29.81
C GLY A 433 15.99 18.08 -28.72
N VAL A 434 16.59 19.25 -28.51
CA VAL A 434 17.46 19.52 -27.36
C VAL A 434 16.93 20.71 -26.59
N ILE A 435 16.94 20.63 -25.27
CA ILE A 435 16.59 21.73 -24.38
C ILE A 435 17.83 22.60 -24.18
N ALA A 436 17.86 23.75 -24.83
CA ALA A 436 18.98 24.69 -24.72
C ALA A 436 18.67 25.77 -23.67
N GLN A 437 19.71 26.28 -23.01
CA GLN A 437 19.56 27.47 -22.17
C GLN A 437 19.49 28.72 -23.06
N ALA A 438 18.42 29.51 -22.89
CA ALA A 438 18.24 30.77 -23.62
C ALA A 438 19.13 31.87 -23.01
N ALA A 439 19.49 32.88 -23.81
CA ALA A 439 20.38 33.96 -23.40
C ALA A 439 19.84 34.79 -22.21
N ASP A 440 18.54 34.77 -21.97
CA ASP A 440 17.87 35.47 -20.87
C ASP A 440 17.62 34.58 -19.64
N GLY A 441 18.24 33.40 -19.60
CA GLY A 441 18.10 32.44 -18.51
C GLY A 441 16.87 31.53 -18.61
N GLY A 442 16.06 31.63 -19.68
CA GLY A 442 14.99 30.68 -19.99
C GLY A 442 15.49 29.35 -20.54
N LEU A 443 14.55 28.46 -20.89
CA LEU A 443 14.81 27.27 -21.70
C LEU A 443 14.23 27.49 -23.08
N ASP A 444 14.90 26.97 -24.11
CA ASP A 444 14.39 26.85 -25.48
C ASP A 444 14.40 25.37 -25.89
N ILE A 445 13.43 24.96 -26.71
CA ILE A 445 13.43 23.65 -27.37
C ILE A 445 13.93 23.86 -28.79
N ARG A 446 15.11 23.32 -29.11
CA ARG A 446 15.65 23.32 -30.47
C ARG A 446 15.32 22.02 -31.18
N ASN A 447 14.81 22.10 -32.40
CA ASN A 447 14.60 20.94 -33.26
C ASN A 447 15.95 20.44 -33.79
N THR A 448 16.36 19.24 -33.37
CA THR A 448 17.58 18.56 -33.83
C THR A 448 17.27 17.37 -34.73
N GLY A 449 15.99 17.12 -34.99
CA GLY A 449 15.52 16.05 -35.86
C GLY A 449 15.55 16.42 -37.33
N THR A 450 15.03 15.51 -38.16
CA THR A 450 14.90 15.68 -39.61
C THR A 450 13.50 16.13 -40.04
N ALA A 451 12.51 16.02 -39.14
CA ALA A 451 11.13 16.42 -39.40
C ALA A 451 10.81 17.80 -38.81
N SER A 452 10.05 18.61 -39.55
CA SER A 452 9.47 19.87 -39.03
C SER A 452 8.32 19.59 -38.07
N TRP A 453 8.13 20.47 -37.09
CA TRP A 453 7.02 20.40 -36.12
C TRP A 453 6.08 21.58 -36.30
N ALA A 454 4.92 21.54 -35.64
CA ALA A 454 4.14 22.74 -35.40
C ALA A 454 4.02 23.01 -33.89
N PHE A 455 4.15 24.27 -33.52
CA PHE A 455 4.07 24.73 -32.15
C PHE A 455 2.90 25.70 -32.01
N THR A 456 1.95 25.37 -31.15
CA THR A 456 0.76 26.19 -30.89
C THR A 456 0.89 26.83 -29.52
N THR A 457 0.91 28.16 -29.46
CA THR A 457 0.94 28.94 -28.22
C THR A 457 -0.43 28.94 -27.51
N PRO A 458 -0.50 29.32 -26.22
CA PRO A 458 -1.76 29.32 -25.47
C PRO A 458 -2.88 30.19 -26.06
N ASP A 459 -2.53 31.20 -26.85
CA ASP A 459 -3.45 32.07 -27.60
C ASP A 459 -3.93 31.47 -28.93
N GLY A 460 -3.46 30.27 -29.28
CA GLY A 460 -3.85 29.54 -30.49
C GLY A 460 -3.01 29.84 -31.73
N ALA A 461 -2.05 30.76 -31.66
CA ALA A 461 -1.14 31.01 -32.78
C ALA A 461 -0.26 29.78 -33.02
N THR A 462 -0.14 29.35 -34.28
CA THR A 462 0.63 28.15 -34.65
C THR A 462 1.78 28.52 -35.58
N THR A 463 3.00 28.12 -35.21
CA THR A 463 4.22 28.34 -36.00
C THR A 463 4.87 27.00 -36.35
N SER A 464 5.48 26.92 -37.54
CA SER A 464 6.26 25.75 -37.92
C SER A 464 7.68 25.85 -37.38
N VAL A 465 8.18 24.77 -36.79
CA VAL A 465 9.52 24.67 -36.21
C VAL A 465 10.36 23.77 -37.10
N GLN A 466 11.16 24.40 -37.97
CA GLN A 466 12.04 23.69 -38.90
C GLN A 466 13.22 23.04 -38.17
N PRO A 467 13.83 21.98 -38.75
CA PRO A 467 15.11 21.46 -38.26
C PRO A 467 16.14 22.59 -38.04
N GLY A 468 16.77 22.61 -36.88
CA GLY A 468 17.71 23.65 -36.44
C GLY A 468 17.06 24.87 -35.77
N ALA A 469 15.74 25.07 -35.91
CA ALA A 469 15.04 26.18 -35.27
C ALA A 469 14.81 25.94 -33.77
N SER A 470 14.85 27.01 -32.99
CA SER A 470 14.50 27.03 -31.56
C SER A 470 13.13 27.66 -31.35
N LEU A 471 12.40 27.17 -30.37
CA LEU A 471 11.18 27.80 -29.87
C LEU A 471 11.26 27.94 -28.35
N ARG A 472 10.50 28.88 -27.81
CA ARG A 472 10.40 29.05 -26.36
C ARG A 472 9.17 28.32 -25.82
N PRO A 473 9.35 27.29 -24.98
CA PRO A 473 8.24 26.57 -24.37
C PRO A 473 7.55 27.47 -23.34
N VAL A 474 6.23 27.56 -23.43
CA VAL A 474 5.37 28.26 -22.46
C VAL A 474 4.33 27.28 -21.92
N ALA A 475 4.02 27.32 -20.64
CA ALA A 475 2.97 26.48 -20.08
C ALA A 475 1.64 26.73 -20.81
N GLY A 476 0.95 25.65 -21.19
CA GLY A 476 -0.27 25.68 -21.99
C GLY A 476 -0.04 25.61 -23.51
N SER A 477 1.21 25.67 -23.98
CA SER A 477 1.53 25.45 -25.40
C SER A 477 1.51 23.97 -25.78
N LYS A 478 1.39 23.71 -27.08
CA LYS A 478 1.29 22.36 -27.66
C LYS A 478 2.31 22.18 -28.77
N LEU A 479 2.96 21.03 -28.79
CA LEU A 479 3.80 20.54 -29.87
C LEU A 479 3.04 19.49 -30.68
N LEU A 480 2.81 19.78 -31.95
CA LEU A 480 2.19 18.91 -32.92
C LEU A 480 3.29 18.21 -33.71
N LEU A 481 3.39 16.89 -33.51
CA LEU A 481 4.43 16.04 -34.07
C LEU A 481 3.76 14.90 -34.85
N GLY A 482 3.56 15.10 -36.16
CA GLY A 482 2.71 14.22 -36.96
C GLY A 482 1.26 14.28 -36.50
N SER A 483 0.67 13.14 -36.12
CA SER A 483 -0.70 13.08 -35.57
C SER A 483 -0.76 13.25 -34.05
N ALA A 484 0.40 13.31 -33.37
CA ALA A 484 0.46 13.44 -31.92
C ALA A 484 0.38 14.89 -31.47
N THR A 485 -0.33 15.14 -30.37
CA THR A 485 -0.29 16.40 -29.63
C THR A 485 0.42 16.19 -28.30
N ILE A 486 1.50 16.93 -28.08
CA ILE A 486 2.29 16.91 -26.84
C ILE A 486 2.10 18.24 -26.13
N GLU A 487 1.71 18.21 -24.87
CA GLU A 487 1.43 19.39 -24.06
C GLU A 487 2.65 19.82 -23.26
N ILE A 488 2.85 21.13 -23.15
CA ILE A 488 3.83 21.74 -22.25
C ILE A 488 3.09 22.29 -21.03
N SER A 489 3.38 21.77 -19.85
CA SER A 489 2.69 22.11 -18.59
C SER A 489 3.68 22.57 -17.52
N ALA A 490 3.30 23.58 -16.73
CA ALA A 490 4.00 23.87 -15.47
C ALA A 490 3.73 22.77 -14.44
N TYR A 491 4.70 22.49 -13.56
CA TYR A 491 4.54 21.62 -12.41
C TYR A 491 5.21 22.20 -11.16
#